data_AF-A0A6G6SJI0-F1
#
_entry.id   AF-A0A6G6SJI0-F1
#
_cell.length_a   1.000
_cell.length_b   1.000
_cell.length_c   1.000
_cell.angle_alpha   90.00
_cell.angle_beta   90.00
_cell.angle_gamma   90.00
#
_symmetry.space_group_name_H-M   'P 1'
#
loop_
_entity.id
_entity.type
_entity.pdbx_description
1 polymer ?
#
loop_
_entity_poly.entity_id
_entity_poly.type
_entity_poly.pdbx_seq_one_letter_code
_entity_poly.pdbx_strand_id
1 'polypeptide(L)'
;MEADFLFHESTKTAAWQHLKEVLATNKPHRIIIKPWKNKRSLSQNATFHMWCTEISKYLCKNNANYTPETVKEMLKHTFLGYEVVDMVDVTTQLTERVRTLRKTSKLDTGEMFHFMEQVERWAVGIGCFVTIPDNSQYMELKRKQNE
;
A
#
# COMPACT_ATOMS: atom_id res chain seq x y z
N MET A 1 12.50 -8.24 -19.18
CA MET A 1 11.18 -7.66 -18.91
C MET A 1 10.47 -8.59 -17.94
N GLU A 2 10.15 -8.11 -16.75
CA GLU A 2 9.32 -8.85 -15.79
C GLU A 2 7.86 -8.55 -16.14
N ALA A 3 7.12 -9.55 -16.62
CA ALA A 3 5.70 -9.41 -16.92
C ALA A 3 4.90 -9.93 -15.71
N ASP A 4 4.28 -9.02 -14.96
CA ASP A 4 3.36 -9.33 -13.87
C ASP A 4 1.93 -9.02 -14.32
N PHE A 5 1.13 -10.05 -14.56
CA PHE A 5 -0.23 -9.91 -15.08
C PHE A 5 -1.17 -10.93 -14.43
N LEU A 6 -2.46 -10.59 -14.38
CA LEU A 6 -3.48 -11.48 -13.85
C LEU A 6 -3.57 -12.73 -14.72
N PHE A 7 -3.18 -13.88 -14.16
CA PHE A 7 -3.31 -15.17 -14.81
C PHE A 7 -4.65 -15.82 -14.42
N HIS A 8 -5.70 -15.55 -15.19
CA HIS A 8 -7.08 -16.00 -14.98
C HIS A 8 -7.74 -16.39 -16.31
N GLU A 9 -8.84 -17.15 -16.26
CA GLU A 9 -9.57 -17.60 -17.46
C GLU A 9 -10.01 -16.42 -18.35
N SER A 10 -10.40 -15.30 -17.73
CA SER A 10 -10.78 -14.06 -18.43
C SER A 10 -9.64 -13.37 -19.16
N THR A 11 -8.38 -13.66 -18.83
CA THR A 11 -7.17 -13.02 -19.38
C THR A 11 -6.30 -13.99 -20.17
N LYS A 12 -6.77 -15.21 -20.46
CA LYS A 12 -6.02 -16.26 -21.17
C LYS A 12 -5.41 -15.81 -22.50
N THR A 13 -6.12 -14.98 -23.25
CA THR A 13 -5.66 -14.48 -24.55
C THR A 13 -4.44 -13.58 -24.42
N ALA A 14 -4.42 -12.70 -23.41
CA ALA A 14 -3.29 -11.83 -23.11
C ALA A 14 -2.10 -12.64 -22.55
N ALA A 15 -2.38 -13.62 -21.70
CA ALA A 15 -1.38 -14.55 -21.18
C ALA A 15 -0.64 -15.27 -22.33
N TRP A 16 -1.40 -15.74 -23.32
CA TRP A 16 -0.85 -16.44 -24.48
C TRP A 16 0.00 -15.55 -25.39
N GLN A 17 -0.40 -14.29 -25.58
CA GLN A 17 0.39 -13.29 -26.32
C GLN A 17 1.78 -13.09 -25.67
N HIS A 18 1.82 -12.86 -24.36
CA HIS A 18 3.08 -12.68 -23.64
C HIS A 18 3.96 -13.94 -23.68
N LEU A 19 3.37 -15.13 -23.55
CA LEU A 19 4.13 -16.38 -23.69
C LEU A 19 4.72 -16.55 -25.09
N LYS A 20 3.97 -16.22 -26.14
CA LYS A 20 4.48 -16.25 -27.52
C LYS A 20 5.65 -15.31 -27.74
N GLU A 21 5.56 -14.08 -27.27
CA GLU A 21 6.63 -13.08 -27.36
C GLU A 21 7.90 -13.56 -26.65
N VAL A 22 7.75 -14.11 -25.44
CA VAL A 22 8.87 -14.62 -24.65
C VAL A 22 9.51 -15.84 -25.31
N LEU A 23 8.71 -16.79 -25.82
CA LEU A 23 9.22 -17.97 -26.52
C LEU A 23 9.93 -17.61 -27.82
N ALA A 24 9.49 -16.57 -28.53
CA ALA A 24 10.13 -16.08 -29.75
C ALA A 24 11.59 -15.61 -29.53
N THR A 25 11.97 -15.26 -28.30
CA THR A 25 13.34 -14.83 -28.00
C THR A 25 14.36 -15.97 -27.89
N ASN A 26 13.91 -17.24 -27.94
CA ASN A 26 14.73 -18.46 -27.88
C ASN A 26 15.75 -18.51 -26.73
N LYS A 27 15.45 -17.83 -25.61
CA LYS A 27 16.24 -17.85 -24.38
C LYS A 27 15.53 -18.68 -23.31
N PRO A 28 16.28 -19.31 -22.38
CA PRO A 28 15.67 -19.99 -21.24
C PRO A 28 14.99 -18.96 -20.31
N HIS A 29 13.71 -19.17 -20.00
CA HIS A 29 12.93 -18.33 -19.09
C HIS A 29 12.36 -19.16 -17.95
N ARG A 30 12.21 -18.54 -16.78
CA ARG A 30 11.53 -19.13 -15.61
C ARG A 30 10.13 -18.53 -15.49
N ILE A 31 9.11 -19.39 -15.45
CA ILE A 31 7.74 -19.02 -15.14
C ILE A 31 7.47 -19.33 -13.67
N ILE A 32 6.93 -18.36 -12.93
CA ILE A 32 6.54 -18.54 -11.53
C ILE A 32 5.06 -18.21 -11.41
N ILE A 33 4.22 -19.23 -11.24
CA ILE A 33 2.78 -19.07 -11.01
C ILE A 33 2.56 -19.01 -9.50
N LYS A 34 2.00 -17.90 -9.03
CA LYS A 34 1.59 -17.72 -7.62
C LYS A 34 0.10 -17.36 -7.59
N PRO A 35 -0.62 -17.67 -6.50
CA PRO A 35 -1.97 -17.18 -6.29
C PRO A 35 -2.03 -15.67 -6.50
N TRP A 36 -2.98 -15.18 -7.30
CA TRP A 36 -3.13 -13.75 -7.54
C TRP A 36 -3.49 -13.06 -6.23
N LYS A 37 -2.61 -12.15 -5.81
CA LYS A 37 -2.89 -11.19 -4.75
C LYS A 37 -2.79 -9.81 -5.36
N ASN A 38 -3.84 -9.00 -5.21
CA ASN A 38 -3.78 -7.60 -5.61
C ASN A 38 -2.65 -6.93 -4.82
N LYS A 39 -1.53 -6.65 -5.51
CA LYS A 39 -0.37 -5.94 -4.95
C LYS A 39 -0.71 -4.51 -4.54
N ARG A 40 -1.84 -3.96 -5.01
CA ARG A 40 -2.36 -2.65 -4.61
C ARG A 40 -3.87 -2.69 -4.42
N SER A 41 -4.29 -2.23 -3.26
CA SER A 41 -5.61 -1.69 -3.00
C SER A 41 -5.62 -0.20 -3.31
N LEU A 42 -5.77 0.14 -4.60
CA LEU A 42 -5.90 1.54 -5.03
C LEU A 42 -7.02 2.27 -4.26
N SER A 43 -8.12 1.57 -3.97
CA SER A 43 -9.23 2.07 -3.16
C SER A 43 -8.86 2.31 -1.69
N GLN A 44 -8.17 1.36 -1.02
CA GLN A 44 -7.76 1.56 0.38
C GLN A 44 -6.76 2.72 0.53
N ASN A 45 -5.81 2.87 -0.40
CA ASN A 45 -4.88 4.01 -0.36
C ASN A 45 -5.62 5.34 -0.54
N ALA A 46 -6.60 5.42 -1.44
CA ALA A 46 -7.43 6.60 -1.59
C ALA A 46 -8.21 6.93 -0.30
N THR A 47 -8.82 5.92 0.34
CA THR A 47 -9.50 6.08 1.63
C THR A 47 -8.55 6.55 2.74
N PHE A 48 -7.35 5.99 2.82
CA PHE A 48 -6.35 6.43 3.81
C PHE A 48 -5.93 7.90 3.59
N HIS A 49 -5.74 8.32 2.33
CA HIS A 49 -5.45 9.72 2.01
C HIS A 49 -6.59 10.67 2.42
N MET A 50 -7.83 10.25 2.25
CA MET A 50 -9.00 10.98 2.75
C MET A 50 -8.96 11.09 4.28
N TRP A 51 -8.66 10.01 5.00
CA TRP A 51 -8.54 10.03 6.46
C TRP A 51 -7.45 10.99 6.95
N CYS A 52 -6.29 11.04 6.30
CA CYS A 52 -5.24 12.00 6.64
C CYS A 52 -5.75 13.45 6.55
N THR A 53 -6.58 13.76 5.56
CA THR A 53 -7.21 15.08 5.42
C THR A 53 -8.19 15.37 6.56
N GLU A 54 -9.03 14.41 6.93
CA GLU A 54 -10.00 14.56 8.01
C GLU A 54 -9.33 14.71 9.39
N ILE A 55 -8.34 13.87 9.66
CA ILE A 55 -7.55 13.91 10.89
C ILE A 55 -6.79 15.22 10.99
N SER A 56 -6.15 15.68 9.90
CA SER A 56 -5.48 16.98 9.86
C SER A 56 -6.45 18.11 10.21
N LYS A 57 -7.64 18.15 9.60
CA LYS A 57 -8.67 19.14 9.94
C LYS A 57 -9.10 19.05 11.40
N TYR A 58 -9.26 17.86 11.95
CA TYR A 58 -9.63 17.66 13.36
C TYR A 58 -8.54 18.17 14.32
N LEU A 59 -7.27 17.82 14.06
CA LEU A 59 -6.14 18.28 14.87
C LEU A 59 -5.98 19.80 14.78
N CYS A 60 -6.16 20.39 13.61
CA CYS A 60 -6.11 21.84 13.44
C CYS A 60 -7.21 22.58 14.19
N LYS A 61 -8.39 21.97 14.36
CA LYS A 61 -9.45 22.53 15.24
C LYS A 61 -9.07 22.49 16.73
N ASN A 62 -8.16 21.60 17.12
CA ASN A 62 -7.68 21.42 18.49
C ASN A 62 -6.32 22.11 18.73
N ASN A 63 -6.07 23.26 18.08
CA ASN A 63 -4.87 24.09 18.19
C ASN A 63 -3.54 23.43 17.74
N ALA A 64 -3.57 22.33 16.99
CA ALA A 64 -2.39 21.84 16.29
C ALA A 64 -2.26 22.48 14.89
N ASN A 65 -1.10 22.40 14.24
CA ASN A 65 -0.95 22.84 12.85
C ASN A 65 -0.21 21.77 12.04
N TYR A 66 -0.95 20.74 11.63
CA TYR A 66 -0.42 19.62 10.88
C TYR A 66 -1.11 19.52 9.52
N THR A 67 -0.32 19.45 8.44
CA THR A 67 -0.86 19.20 7.11
C THR A 67 -1.25 17.72 6.95
N PRO A 68 -2.10 17.36 5.97
CA PRO A 68 -2.41 15.97 5.68
C PRO A 68 -1.16 15.11 5.42
N GLU A 69 -0.12 15.69 4.82
CA GLU A 69 1.17 15.05 4.58
C GLU A 69 1.92 14.78 5.90
N THR A 70 1.96 15.75 6.81
CA THR A 70 2.57 15.57 8.13
C THR A 70 1.82 14.49 8.92
N VAL A 71 0.48 14.52 8.93
CA VAL A 71 -0.33 13.49 9.58
C VAL A 71 -0.04 12.12 8.98
N LYS A 72 0.05 12.01 7.64
CA LYS A 72 0.42 10.78 6.96
C LYS A 72 1.77 10.24 7.44
N GLU A 73 2.78 11.10 7.58
CA GLU A 73 4.09 10.70 8.08
C GLU A 73 4.06 10.27 9.54
N MET A 74 3.33 10.98 10.41
CA MET A 74 3.12 10.60 11.81
C MET A 74 2.46 9.23 11.93
N LEU A 75 1.35 9.00 11.22
CA LEU A 75 0.64 7.72 11.24
C LEU A 75 1.52 6.56 10.77
N LYS A 76 2.30 6.78 9.70
CA LYS A 76 3.26 5.78 9.23
C LYS A 76 4.39 5.54 10.23
N HIS A 77 4.92 6.59 10.84
CA HIS A 77 5.96 6.47 11.87
C HIS A 77 5.48 5.60 13.03
N THR A 78 4.26 5.85 13.52
CA THR A 78 3.69 5.15 14.67
C THR A 78 3.24 3.72 14.34
N PHE A 79 2.52 3.50 13.25
CA PHE A 79 1.84 2.21 13.00
C PHE A 79 2.50 1.34 11.93
N LEU A 80 3.45 1.87 11.15
CA LEU A 80 4.12 1.13 10.07
C LEU A 80 5.62 0.96 10.30
N GLY A 81 6.28 1.96 10.88
CA GLY A 81 7.70 1.92 11.22
C GLY A 81 8.64 2.09 10.02
N TYR A 82 9.88 1.63 10.21
CA TYR A 82 11.01 1.88 9.30
C TYR A 82 11.54 0.59 8.68
N GLU A 83 12.01 0.69 7.44
CA GLU A 83 12.77 -0.37 6.74
C GLU A 83 14.23 0.08 6.55
N VAL A 84 15.15 -0.88 6.63
CA VAL A 84 16.55 -0.66 6.22
C VAL A 84 16.62 -0.92 4.72
N VAL A 85 17.12 0.05 3.98
CA VAL A 85 17.35 -0.06 2.53
C VAL A 85 18.81 0.23 2.24
N ASP A 86 19.37 -0.55 1.32
CA ASP A 86 20.69 -0.29 0.78
C ASP A 86 20.56 0.83 -0.26
N MET A 87 21.32 1.91 -0.09
CA MET A 87 21.34 3.06 -0.97
C MET A 87 22.77 3.38 -1.36
N VAL A 88 22.99 3.69 -2.63
CA VAL A 88 24.31 4.05 -3.14
C VAL A 88 24.47 5.56 -3.03
N ASP A 89 25.51 6.01 -2.34
CA ASP A 89 25.89 7.41 -2.34
C ASP A 89 26.48 7.77 -3.72
N VAL A 90 25.93 8.79 -4.36
CA VAL A 90 26.30 9.15 -5.74
C VAL A 90 27.74 9.69 -5.83
N THR A 91 28.25 10.28 -4.74
CA THR A 91 29.59 10.86 -4.69
C THR A 91 30.66 9.84 -4.35
N THR A 92 30.40 8.93 -3.40
CA THR A 92 31.38 7.93 -2.95
C THR A 92 31.27 6.60 -3.70
N GLN A 93 30.14 6.35 -4.39
CA GLN A 93 29.79 5.08 -5.04
C GLN A 93 29.75 3.88 -4.08
N LEU A 94 29.71 4.13 -2.77
CA LEU A 94 29.61 3.09 -1.75
C LEU A 94 28.15 2.81 -1.40
N THR A 95 27.85 1.56 -1.08
CA THR A 95 26.52 1.15 -0.63
C THR A 95 26.41 1.34 0.88
N GLU A 96 25.44 2.13 1.30
CA GLU A 96 25.16 2.42 2.71
C GLU A 96 23.78 1.88 3.11
N ARG A 97 23.68 1.49 4.39
CA ARG A 97 22.42 1.03 4.99
C ARG A 97 21.68 2.19 5.63
N VAL A 98 20.64 2.66 4.98
CA VAL A 98 19.82 3.79 5.45
C VAL A 98 18.49 3.31 5.99
N ARG A 99 18.05 3.88 7.12
CA ARG A 99 16.70 3.66 7.66
C ARG A 99 15.73 4.62 7.00
N THR A 100 14.70 4.08 6.36
CA THR A 100 13.67 4.88 5.68
C THR A 100 12.28 4.49 6.16
N LEU A 101 11.37 5.44 6.19
CA LEU A 101 9.99 5.18 6.59
C LEU A 101 9.31 4.26 5.55
N ARG A 102 8.71 3.16 6.00
CA ARG A 102 8.06 2.20 5.10
C ARG A 102 7.04 2.90 4.20
N LYS A 103 6.97 2.51 2.93
CA LYS A 103 6.06 3.11 1.95
C LYS A 103 4.76 2.32 1.90
N THR A 104 3.62 3.00 2.07
CA THR A 104 2.29 2.36 1.97
C THR A 104 2.02 1.79 0.57
N SER A 105 2.68 2.33 -0.46
CA SER A 105 2.59 1.83 -1.84
C SER A 105 3.22 0.46 -2.08
N LYS A 106 4.00 -0.06 -1.12
CA LYS A 106 4.60 -1.41 -1.15
C LYS A 106 3.81 -2.42 -0.32
N LEU A 107 2.80 -1.99 0.43
CA LEU A 107 2.02 -2.88 1.29
C LEU A 107 1.06 -3.71 0.45
N ASP A 108 0.90 -4.98 0.81
CA ASP A 108 -0.18 -5.78 0.26
C ASP A 108 -1.55 -5.36 0.84
N THR A 109 -2.63 -5.91 0.27
CA THR A 109 -4.00 -5.55 0.68
C THR A 109 -4.27 -5.86 2.17
N GLY A 110 -3.67 -6.91 2.72
CA GLY A 110 -3.85 -7.30 4.13
C GLY A 110 -3.02 -6.44 5.08
N GLU A 111 -1.75 -6.17 4.74
CA GLU A 111 -0.89 -5.24 5.46
C GLU A 111 -1.49 -3.83 5.50
N MET A 112 -2.03 -3.36 4.37
CA MET A 112 -2.69 -2.06 4.30
C MET A 112 -3.97 -2.02 5.15
N PHE A 113 -4.76 -3.09 5.13
CA PHE A 113 -5.96 -3.21 5.97
C PHE A 113 -5.61 -3.14 7.46
N HIS A 114 -4.63 -3.92 7.92
CA HIS A 114 -4.18 -3.91 9.32
C HIS A 114 -3.60 -2.56 9.73
N PHE A 115 -2.87 -1.89 8.84
CA PHE A 115 -2.39 -0.53 9.07
C PHE A 115 -3.55 0.46 9.25
N MET A 116 -4.54 0.43 8.34
CA MET A 116 -5.73 1.28 8.44
C MET A 116 -6.55 0.99 9.70
N GLU A 117 -6.68 -0.27 10.12
CA GLU A 117 -7.41 -0.61 11.35
C GLU A 117 -6.78 0.03 12.59
N GLN A 118 -5.45 0.03 12.70
CA GLN A 118 -4.75 0.71 13.79
C GLN A 118 -4.99 2.22 13.75
N VAL A 119 -4.98 2.82 12.56
CA VAL A 119 -5.27 4.26 12.37
C VAL A 119 -6.71 4.59 12.78
N GLU A 120 -7.69 3.78 12.38
CA GLU A 120 -9.10 3.96 12.75
C GLU A 120 -9.27 3.91 14.27
N ARG A 121 -8.71 2.87 14.92
CA ARG A 121 -8.78 2.70 16.38
C ARG A 121 -8.15 3.88 17.12
N TRP A 122 -7.01 4.35 16.66
CA TRP A 122 -6.35 5.53 17.22
C TRP A 122 -7.18 6.82 17.01
N ALA A 123 -7.72 7.01 15.81
CA ALA A 123 -8.56 8.17 15.49
C ALA A 123 -9.79 8.23 16.40
N VAL A 124 -10.47 7.09 16.60
CA VAL A 124 -11.58 6.98 17.57
C VAL A 124 -11.11 7.30 18.98
N GLY A 125 -9.93 6.83 19.39
CA GLY A 125 -9.34 7.10 20.70
C GLY A 125 -9.11 8.59 20.98
N ILE A 126 -8.84 9.41 19.96
CA ILE A 126 -8.71 10.87 20.09
C ILE A 126 -10.03 11.63 19.83
N GLY A 127 -11.15 10.92 19.64
CA GLY A 127 -12.47 11.49 19.32
C GLY A 127 -12.65 11.90 17.86
N CYS A 128 -11.75 11.51 16.96
CA CYS A 128 -11.84 11.76 15.53
C CYS A 128 -12.47 10.57 14.80
N PHE A 129 -13.74 10.71 14.41
CA PHE A 129 -14.44 9.69 13.63
C PHE A 129 -14.18 9.91 12.14
N VAL A 130 -13.30 9.10 11.57
CA VAL A 130 -12.97 9.13 10.13
C VAL A 130 -14.11 8.54 9.29
N THR A 131 -14.34 9.11 8.10
CA THR A 131 -15.39 8.65 7.19
C THR A 131 -15.00 7.32 6.57
N ILE A 132 -15.87 6.32 6.64
CA ILE A 132 -15.63 5.03 6.00
C ILE A 132 -16.71 4.76 4.95
N PRO A 133 -16.42 4.92 3.64
CA PRO A 133 -17.41 4.71 2.60
C PRO A 133 -17.87 3.25 2.54
N ASP A 134 -19.18 3.02 2.41
CA ASP A 134 -19.77 1.68 2.38
C ASP A 134 -19.25 0.80 1.23
N ASN A 135 -18.90 1.42 0.11
CA ASN A 135 -18.33 0.77 -1.07
C ASN A 135 -16.79 0.72 -1.05
N SER A 136 -16.15 1.04 0.07
CA SER A 136 -14.69 0.95 0.18
C SER A 136 -14.25 -0.48 0.42
N GLN A 137 -13.12 -0.85 -0.19
CA GLN A 137 -12.48 -2.17 0.03
C GLN A 137 -12.13 -2.38 1.50
N TYR A 138 -11.88 -1.32 2.26
CA TYR A 138 -11.69 -1.39 3.71
C TYR A 138 -12.96 -1.91 4.41
N MET A 139 -14.15 -1.38 4.09
CA MET A 139 -15.42 -1.86 4.66
C MET A 139 -15.74 -3.29 4.27
N GLU A 140 -15.50 -3.67 3.02
CA GLU A 140 -15.71 -5.05 2.57
C GLU A 140 -14.85 -6.04 3.37
N LEU A 141 -13.56 -5.73 3.57
CA LEU A 141 -12.66 -6.58 4.35
C LEU A 141 -13.03 -6.60 5.84
N LYS A 142 -13.44 -5.46 6.39
CA LYS A 142 -13.90 -5.36 7.78
C LYS A 142 -15.16 -6.20 8.03
N ARG A 143 -16.11 -6.22 7.09
CA ARG A 143 -17.31 -7.08 7.16
C ARG A 143 -16.93 -8.56 7.15
N LYS A 144 -16.05 -8.98 6.23
CA LYS A 144 -15.56 -10.36 6.14
C LYS A 144 -14.82 -10.87 7.37
N GLN A 145 -14.25 -9.98 8.18
CA GLN A 145 -13.56 -10.36 9.42
C GLN A 145 -14.52 -10.51 10.61
N ASN A 146 -15.69 -9.87 10.55
CA ASN A 146 -16.72 -9.90 11.59
C ASN A 146 -17.81 -10.95 11.32
N GLU A 147 -17.77 -11.61 10.16
CA GLU A 147 -18.54 -12.82 9.82
C GLU A 147 -17.84 -14.07 10.35
#